data_AF-A0AAD6ZFQ9-F1
#
_entry.id   AF-A0AAD6ZFQ9-F1
#
_cell.length_a   1.000
_cell.length_b   1.000
_cell.length_c   1.000
_cell.angle_alpha   90.00
_cell.angle_beta   90.00
_cell.angle_gamma   90.00
#
_symmetry.space_group_name_H-M   'P 1'
#
loop_
_entity.id
_entity.type
_entity.pdbx_description
1 polymer ?
#
loop_
_entity_poly.entity_id
_entity_poly.type
_entity_poly.pdbx_seq_one_letter_code
_entity_poly.pdbx_strand_id
1 'polypeptide(L)'
;QPAIGNGLAMGNRRCQTAHCTLELENNRHCFCPLHVHLDRICSIVSCDATIVPGKKSCAAQAHAEMERLHYERGRAAFTLWD
;
A
#
# COMPACT_ATOMS: atom_id res chain seq x y z
N GLN A 1 -32.76 -8.03 25.65
CA GLN A 1 -32.58 -6.92 24.69
C GLN A 1 -31.56 -7.36 23.66
N PRO A 2 -31.83 -7.36 22.34
CA PRO A 2 -30.81 -7.70 21.36
C PRO A 2 -29.85 -6.52 21.20
N ALA A 3 -28.56 -6.79 21.38
CA ALA A 3 -27.49 -5.86 21.04
C ALA A 3 -27.48 -5.67 19.52
N ILE A 4 -27.79 -4.46 19.06
CA ILE A 4 -27.55 -4.04 17.68
C ILE A 4 -26.03 -3.97 17.54
N GLY A 5 -25.42 -5.00 16.98
CA GLY A 5 -24.02 -4.95 16.57
C GLY A 5 -23.91 -3.92 15.46
N ASN A 6 -23.37 -2.74 15.77
CA ASN A 6 -22.99 -1.76 14.75
C ASN A 6 -22.12 -2.49 13.73
N GLY A 7 -22.65 -2.64 12.52
CA GLY A 7 -21.97 -3.28 11.41
C GLY A 7 -20.62 -2.63 11.21
N LEU A 8 -19.59 -3.48 11.22
CA LEU A 8 -18.25 -3.28 10.67
C LEU A 8 -17.93 -1.82 10.31
N ALA A 9 -17.20 -1.13 11.20
CA ALA A 9 -16.32 -0.07 10.75
C ALA A 9 -15.24 -0.72 9.87
N MET A 10 -15.56 -1.00 8.60
CA MET A 10 -14.59 -1.26 7.56
C MET A 10 -13.81 0.05 7.42
N GLY A 11 -12.74 0.17 8.21
CA GLY A 11 -12.05 1.43 8.45
C GLY A 11 -11.79 2.16 7.14
N ASN A 12 -12.21 3.43 7.07
CA ASN A 12 -11.93 4.30 5.94
C ASN A 12 -10.43 4.17 5.61
N ARG A 13 -10.11 3.67 4.43
CA ARG A 13 -8.72 3.60 3.98
C ARG A 13 -8.21 5.04 3.97
N ARG A 14 -7.19 5.30 4.78
CA ARG A 14 -6.51 6.60 4.86
C ARG A 14 -5.29 6.59 3.95
N CYS A 15 -4.78 7.78 3.66
CA CYS A 15 -3.50 7.96 3.01
C CYS A 15 -2.39 7.18 3.73
N GLN A 16 -1.52 6.49 2.97
CA GLN A 16 -0.39 5.73 3.53
C GLN A 16 0.75 6.59 4.08
N THR A 17 0.78 7.89 3.78
CA THR A 17 1.74 8.82 4.38
C THR A 17 1.54 8.90 5.89
N ALA A 18 2.63 8.77 6.65
CA ALA A 18 2.60 8.95 8.11
C ALA A 18 2.00 10.30 8.49
N HIS A 19 1.19 10.33 9.56
CA HIS A 19 0.50 11.53 10.06
C HIS A 19 -0.52 12.18 9.11
N CYS A 20 -0.79 11.60 7.93
CA CYS A 20 -1.85 12.08 7.06
C CYS A 20 -3.21 11.53 7.52
N THR A 21 -4.16 12.43 7.79
CA THR A 21 -5.54 12.09 8.17
C THR A 21 -6.54 12.24 7.03
N LEU A 22 -6.07 12.67 5.85
CA LEU A 22 -6.93 12.88 4.69
C LEU A 22 -7.44 11.58 4.10
N GLU A 23 -8.69 11.65 3.64
CA GLU A 23 -9.35 10.57 2.93
C GLU A 23 -8.77 10.40 1.52
N LEU A 24 -8.86 9.18 1.03
CA LEU A 24 -8.50 8.85 -0.33
C LEU A 24 -9.59 9.33 -1.29
N GLU A 25 -9.20 9.81 -2.47
CA GLU A 25 -10.18 10.17 -3.52
C GLU A 25 -11.03 8.97 -3.94
N ASN A 26 -10.43 7.78 -3.93
CA ASN A 26 -11.10 6.54 -4.22
C ASN A 26 -10.42 5.39 -3.46
N ASN A 27 -11.21 4.38 -3.09
CA ASN A 27 -10.76 3.14 -2.47
C ASN A 27 -9.69 2.37 -3.25
N ARG A 28 -9.44 2.70 -4.53
CA ARG A 28 -8.34 2.11 -5.32
C ARG A 28 -6.99 2.75 -5.05
N HIS A 29 -6.97 3.98 -4.53
CA HIS A 29 -5.73 4.72 -4.31
C HIS A 29 -5.12 4.37 -2.96
N CYS A 30 -3.81 4.54 -2.89
CA CYS A 30 -2.99 4.34 -1.71
C CYS A 30 -2.73 5.66 -0.95
N PHE A 31 -2.91 6.78 -1.64
CA PHE A 31 -2.60 8.13 -1.17
C PHE A 31 -3.76 9.09 -1.45
N CYS A 32 -3.89 10.13 -0.62
CA CYS A 32 -4.88 11.19 -0.83
C CYS A 32 -4.48 12.11 -2.01
N PRO A 33 -5.36 12.99 -2.50
CA PRO A 33 -5.04 13.92 -3.60
C PRO A 33 -3.76 14.73 -3.41
N LEU A 34 -3.40 15.09 -2.18
CA LEU A 34 -2.16 15.82 -1.88
C LEU A 34 -0.90 14.96 -2.02
N HIS A 35 -1.01 13.66 -1.76
CA HIS A 35 0.10 12.71 -1.76
C HIS A 35 0.07 11.73 -2.93
N VAL A 36 -0.81 11.94 -3.93
CA VAL A 36 -0.92 11.07 -5.12
C VAL A 36 0.39 10.99 -5.90
N HIS A 37 1.25 11.99 -5.79
CA HIS A 37 2.58 11.99 -6.39
C HIS A 37 3.47 10.87 -5.82
N LEU A 38 3.30 10.48 -4.56
CA LEU A 38 4.05 9.39 -3.92
C LEU A 38 3.71 8.02 -4.53
N ASP A 39 2.56 7.88 -5.19
CA ASP A 39 2.21 6.68 -5.95
C ASP A 39 3.18 6.43 -7.11
N ARG A 40 3.90 7.47 -7.55
CA ARG A 40 4.90 7.41 -8.63
C ARG A 40 6.33 7.34 -8.10
N ILE A 41 6.52 7.29 -6.78
CA ILE A 41 7.84 7.24 -6.13
C ILE A 41 8.10 5.85 -5.59
N CYS A 42 9.37 5.44 -5.61
CA CYS A 42 9.82 4.15 -5.09
C CYS A 42 9.30 3.93 -3.67
N SER A 43 8.65 2.79 -3.43
CA SER A 43 8.12 2.41 -2.10
C SER A 43 9.20 2.05 -1.08
N ILE A 44 10.49 2.20 -1.43
CA ILE A 44 11.61 1.94 -0.51
C ILE A 44 11.88 3.20 0.29
N VAL A 45 11.95 3.06 1.61
CA VAL A 45 12.24 4.16 2.53
C VAL A 45 13.56 4.83 2.13
N SER A 46 13.56 6.16 2.09
CA SER A 46 14.71 6.99 1.67
C SER A 46 15.06 6.93 0.18
N CYS A 47 14.15 6.48 -0.69
CA CYS A 47 14.32 6.53 -2.14
C CYS A 47 13.27 7.43 -2.80
N ASP A 48 13.72 8.53 -3.41
CA ASP A 48 12.86 9.48 -4.11
C ASP A 48 12.82 9.26 -5.64
N ALA A 49 13.37 8.14 -6.12
CA ALA A 49 13.38 7.82 -7.54
C ALA A 49 11.99 7.42 -8.03
N THR A 50 11.68 7.76 -9.28
CA THR A 50 10.41 7.38 -9.92
C THR A 50 10.32 5.86 -10.10
N ILE A 51 9.13 5.30 -9.89
CA ILE A 51 8.86 3.88 -10.15
C ILE A 51 8.96 3.54 -11.62
N VAL A 52 9.23 2.27 -11.90
CA VAL A 52 9.02 1.71 -13.24
C VAL A 52 7.51 1.46 -13.42
N PRO A 53 6.91 1.77 -14.58
CA PRO A 53 5.50 1.50 -14.84
C PRO A 53 5.11 0.04 -14.52
N GLY A 54 4.04 -0.14 -13.75
CA GLY A 54 3.57 -1.47 -13.30
C GLY A 54 4.30 -2.04 -12.08
N LYS A 55 5.29 -1.32 -11.53
CA LYS A 55 6.03 -1.68 -10.32
C LYS A 55 5.79 -0.67 -9.21
N LYS A 56 6.18 -1.03 -7.98
CA LYS A 56 6.24 -0.16 -6.80
C LYS A 56 7.68 0.28 -6.48
N SER A 57 8.66 -0.24 -7.20
CA SER A 57 10.09 0.04 -7.08
C SER A 57 10.62 0.79 -8.30
N CYS A 58 11.70 1.55 -8.10
CA CYS A 58 12.47 2.17 -9.18
C CYS A 58 13.34 1.14 -9.91
N ALA A 59 14.09 1.58 -10.93
CA ALA A 59 14.96 0.71 -11.74
C ALA A 59 16.21 0.16 -11.01
N ALA A 60 16.43 0.53 -9.74
CA ALA A 60 17.54 0.01 -8.96
C ALA A 60 17.33 -1.49 -8.67
N GLN A 61 18.32 -2.31 -9.04
CA GLN A 61 18.24 -3.77 -8.91
C GLN A 61 17.91 -4.21 -7.48
N ALA A 62 18.52 -3.56 -6.47
CA ALA A 62 18.25 -3.85 -5.07
C ALA A 62 16.78 -3.61 -4.68
N HIS A 63 16.16 -2.55 -5.20
CA HIS A 63 14.76 -2.20 -4.88
C HIS A 63 13.77 -3.09 -5.62
N ALA A 64 14.07 -3.46 -6.87
CA ALA A 64 13.29 -4.44 -7.61
C ALA A 64 13.32 -5.83 -6.93
N GLU A 65 14.47 -6.22 -6.38
CA GLU A 65 14.60 -7.46 -5.63
C GLU A 65 13.83 -7.42 -4.30
N MET A 66 13.88 -6.30 -3.58
CA MET A 66 13.05 -6.10 -2.37
C MET A 66 11.56 -6.22 -2.68
N GLU A 67 11.10 -5.62 -3.79
CA GLU A 67 9.71 -5.76 -4.26
C GLU A 67 9.37 -7.22 -4.57
N ARG A 68 10.25 -7.93 -5.28
CA ARG A 68 10.07 -9.36 -5.60
C ARG A 68 9.91 -10.18 -4.32
N LEU A 69 10.84 -10.05 -3.38
CA LEU A 69 10.81 -10.76 -2.10
C LEU A 69 9.57 -10.41 -1.27
N HIS A 70 9.14 -9.14 -1.28
CA HIS A 70 7.90 -8.71 -0.63
C HIS A 70 6.67 -9.40 -1.25
N TYR A 71 6.59 -9.44 -2.58
CA TYR A 71 5.49 -10.10 -3.29
C TYR A 71 5.47 -11.61 -3.04
N GLU A 72 6.63 -12.26 -3.02
CA GLU A 72 6.76 -13.69 -2.73
C GLU A 72 6.34 -14.04 -1.30
N ARG A 73 6.73 -13.23 -0.30
CA ARG A 73 6.27 -13.38 1.08
C ARG A 73 4.76 -13.24 1.20
N GLY A 74 4.17 -12.25 0.52
CA GLY A 74 2.73 -12.04 0.49
C GLY A 74 1.96 -13.22 -0.14
N ARG A 75 2.55 -13.90 -1.13
CA ARG A 75 1.98 -15.11 -1.73
C ARG A 75 2.17 -16.36 -0.89
N ALA A 76 3.31 -16.48 -0.20
CA ALA A 76 3.60 -17.61 0.69
C ALA A 76 2.67 -17.65 1.93
N ALA A 77 2.09 -16.52 2.31
CA ALA A 77 1.11 -16.44 3.41
C ALA A 77 -0.23 -17.15 3.11
N PHE A 78 -0.47 -17.60 1.88
CA PHE A 78 -1.71 -18.30 1.48
C PHE A 78 -1.58 -19.82 1.36
N THR A 79 -0.45 -20.43 1.75
CA THR A 79 -0.38 -21.89 1.94
C THR A 79 -0.95 -22.23 3.31
N LEU A 80 -2.29 -22.21 3.43
CA LEU A 80 -2.95 -22.94 4.51
C LEU A 80 -2.81 -24.45 4.23
N TRP A 81 -2.39 -25.13 5.28
CA TRP A 81 -2.02 -26.54 5.45
C TRP A 81 -3.01 -27.54 4.83
N ASP A 82 -2.50 -28.72 4.42
CA ASP A 82 -3.26 -29.97 4.19
C ASP A 82 -3.89 -30.46 5.50
#